data_AF-A0A519UBL2-F1
#
_entry.id   AF-A0A519UBL2-F1
#
_cell.length_a   1.000
_cell.length_b   1.000
_cell.length_c   1.000
_cell.angle_alpha   90.00
_cell.angle_beta   90.00
_cell.angle_gamma   90.00
#
_symmetry.space_group_name_H-M   'P 1'
#
loop_
_entity.id
_entity.type
_entity.pdbx_description
1 polymer ?
#
loop_
_entity_poly.entity_id
_entity_poly.type
_entity_poly.pdbx_seq_one_letter_code
_entity_poly.pdbx_strand_id
1 'polypeptide(L)'
;MAILKFRVYFEEDDSIYRDIAIKHTQNFLQLHQAILKSYEFDSKHAATFARSNDSWLRGREISLEKYDRVYKAPPLIMEETTIGSEIKDPNQRFTYHYDFARNWHF
;
A
#
# COMPACT_ATOMS: atom_id res chain seq x y z
N MET A 1 8.85 -14.91 14.82
CA MET A 1 8.10 -14.39 13.65
C MET A 1 8.42 -12.91 13.53
N ALA A 2 8.92 -12.43 12.38
CA ALA A 2 9.26 -11.01 12.22
C ALA A 2 7.99 -10.15 12.10
N ILE A 3 7.95 -9.06 12.86
CA ILE A 3 6.96 -7.98 12.77
C ILE A 3 7.65 -6.80 12.09
N LEU A 4 6.98 -6.25 11.08
CA LEU A 4 7.42 -5.09 10.34
C LEU A 4 6.60 -3.89 10.79
N LYS A 5 7.21 -2.71 10.77
CA LYS A 5 6.55 -1.46 11.12
C LYS A 5 6.59 -0.54 9.92
N PHE A 6 5.42 -0.20 9.40
CA PHE A 6 5.26 0.81 8.38
C PHE A 6 4.87 2.12 9.03
N ARG A 7 5.51 3.20 8.60
CA ARG A 7 4.98 4.54 8.80
C ARG A 7 4.33 4.97 7.50
N VAL A 8 3.04 5.27 7.59
CA VAL A 8 2.21 5.70 6.47
C VAL A 8 1.97 7.19 6.66
N TYR A 9 2.40 8.01 5.71
CA TYR A 9 2.25 9.47 5.75
C TYR A 9 1.07 9.86 4.86
N PHE A 10 0.41 10.97 5.14
CA PHE A 10 -0.46 11.58 4.15
C PHE A 10 0.39 12.48 3.24
N GLU A 11 0.34 12.28 1.91
CA GLU A 11 1.27 12.93 0.96
C GLU A 11 1.28 14.47 1.05
N GLU A 12 0.14 15.10 1.38
CA GLU A 12 0.06 16.57 1.47
C GLU A 12 0.53 17.14 2.81
N ASP A 13 0.63 16.31 3.87
CA ASP A 13 1.05 16.73 5.20
C ASP A 13 1.74 15.58 5.96
N ASP A 14 3.07 15.58 5.92
CA ASP A 14 3.94 14.61 6.59
C ASP A 14 3.79 14.61 8.14
N SER A 15 3.16 15.63 8.73
CA SER A 15 2.83 15.61 10.17
C SER A 15 1.68 14.65 10.49
N ILE A 16 0.88 14.30 9.49
CA ILE A 16 -0.23 13.36 9.60
C ILE A 16 0.24 11.97 9.18
N TYR A 17 0.62 11.15 10.16
CA TYR A 17 1.05 9.78 9.91
C TYR A 17 0.38 8.76 10.82
N ARG A 18 0.46 7.49 10.43
CA ARG A 18 0.08 6.33 11.24
C ARG A 18 1.20 5.30 11.20
N ASP A 19 1.53 4.78 12.38
CA ASP A 19 2.46 3.67 12.54
C ASP A 19 1.66 2.36 12.58
N ILE A 20 1.91 1.47 11.63
CA ILE A 20 1.22 0.19 11.48
C ILE A 20 2.20 -0.95 11.68
N ALA A 21 1.92 -1.80 12.66
CA ALA A 21 2.65 -3.05 12.88
C ALA A 21 1.95 -4.20 12.15
N ILE A 22 2.68 -4.93 11.32
CA ILE A 22 2.14 -6.03 10.51
C ILE A 22 3.14 -7.19 10.43
N LYS A 23 2.65 -8.42 10.42
CA LYS A 23 3.53 -9.61 10.24
C LYS A 23 3.90 -9.75 8.76
N HIS A 24 5.11 -10.20 8.48
CA HIS A 24 5.54 -10.49 7.10
C HIS A 24 4.67 -11.55 6.39
N THR A 25 3.98 -12.42 7.14
CA THR A 25 3.07 -13.45 6.62
C THR A 25 1.67 -12.92 6.31
N GLN A 26 1.33 -11.71 6.75
CA GLN A 26 0.06 -11.06 6.38
C GLN A 26 0.15 -10.54 4.95
N ASN A 27 -1.00 -10.30 4.32
CA ASN A 27 -1.08 -9.82 2.94
C ASN A 27 -1.31 -8.30 2.86
N PHE A 28 -1.21 -7.75 1.65
CA PHE A 28 -1.44 -6.33 1.41
C PHE A 28 -2.90 -5.92 1.63
N LEU A 29 -3.86 -6.86 1.55
CA LEU A 29 -5.26 -6.59 1.90
C LEU A 29 -5.39 -6.24 3.39
N GLN A 30 -4.69 -6.98 4.26
CA GLN A 30 -4.65 -6.69 5.70
C GLN A 30 -3.93 -5.38 6.00
N LEU A 31 -2.88 -5.02 5.25
CA LEU A 31 -2.24 -3.71 5.36
C LEU A 31 -3.20 -2.59 4.95
N HIS A 32 -3.87 -2.74 3.81
CA HIS A 32 -4.91 -1.82 3.34
C HIS A 32 -5.98 -1.57 4.40
N GLN A 33 -6.57 -2.64 4.95
CA GLN A 33 -7.59 -2.54 6.01
C GLN A 33 -7.06 -1.85 7.27
N ALA A 34 -5.80 -2.12 7.65
CA ALA A 34 -5.16 -1.47 8.79
C ALA A 34 -4.97 0.04 8.55
N ILE A 35 -4.57 0.46 7.35
CA ILE A 35 -4.44 1.86 6.96
C ILE A 35 -5.81 2.55 7.06
N LEU A 36 -6.83 2.01 6.40
CA LEU A 36 -8.18 2.59 6.41
C LEU A 36 -8.72 2.75 7.83
N LYS A 37 -8.60 1.70 8.66
CA LYS A 37 -9.02 1.75 10.06
C LYS A 37 -8.28 2.84 10.84
N SER A 38 -6.98 3.03 10.59
CA SER A 38 -6.17 4.01 11.31
C SER A 38 -6.45 5.46 10.91
N TYR A 39 -6.92 5.69 9.68
CA TYR A 39 -7.32 6.99 9.15
C TYR A 39 -8.84 7.22 9.15
N GLU A 40 -9.62 6.28 9.69
CA GLU A 40 -11.08 6.33 9.78
C GLU A 40 -11.78 6.44 8.41
N PHE A 41 -11.19 5.85 7.38
CA PHE A 41 -11.82 5.72 6.07
C PHE A 41 -12.76 4.51 5.99
N ASP A 42 -13.72 4.58 5.05
CA ASP A 42 -14.52 3.42 4.66
C ASP A 42 -13.70 2.42 3.81
N SER A 43 -14.26 1.27 3.45
CA SER A 43 -13.55 0.23 2.68
C SER A 43 -14.19 -0.05 1.32
N LYS A 44 -14.87 0.94 0.72
CA LYS A 44 -15.64 0.72 -0.53
C LYS A 44 -14.94 1.23 -1.80
N HIS A 45 -13.83 1.94 -1.63
CA HIS A 45 -13.15 2.62 -2.73
C HIS A 45 -11.99 1.81 -3.30
N ALA A 46 -11.67 2.09 -4.56
CA ALA A 46 -10.55 1.49 -5.26
C ALA A 46 -9.21 1.85 -4.60
N ALA A 47 -8.26 0.92 -4.62
CA ALA A 47 -6.96 1.10 -3.99
C ALA A 47 -5.82 0.35 -4.68
N THR A 48 -4.63 0.93 -4.67
CA THR A 48 -3.41 0.36 -5.26
C THR A 48 -2.20 0.75 -4.42
N PHE A 49 -1.36 -0.22 -4.07
CA PHE A 49 0.03 0.05 -3.71
C PHE A 49 0.91 -0.02 -4.96
N ALA A 50 2.01 0.72 -4.97
CA ALA A 50 3.10 0.51 -5.91
C ALA A 50 4.42 0.46 -5.14
N ARG A 51 5.31 -0.47 -5.50
CA ARG A 51 6.69 -0.43 -5.00
C ARG A 51 7.33 0.89 -5.42
N SER A 52 7.99 1.55 -4.48
CA SER A 52 8.74 2.77 -4.71
C SER A 52 10.21 2.53 -4.38
N ASN A 53 11.10 3.23 -5.08
CA ASN A 53 12.53 3.27 -4.77
C ASN A 53 12.92 4.67 -4.29
N ASP A 54 14.20 4.90 -4.03
CA ASP A 54 14.70 6.20 -3.55
C ASP A 54 14.51 7.34 -4.56
N SER A 55 14.19 7.02 -5.82
CA SER A 55 13.85 7.97 -6.89
C SER A 55 12.33 8.09 -7.13
N TRP A 56 11.49 7.57 -6.24
CA TRP A 56 10.02 7.58 -6.36
C TRP A 56 9.48 6.91 -7.63
N LEU A 57 10.26 6.01 -8.24
CA LEU A 57 9.82 5.29 -9.43
C LEU A 57 8.81 4.22 -9.02
N ARG A 58 7.57 4.36 -9.51
CA ARG A 58 6.50 3.38 -9.33
C ARG A 58 6.82 2.10 -10.10
N GLY A 59 7.10 1.05 -9.34
CA GLY A 59 7.27 -0.31 -9.83
C GLY A 59 5.95 -1.00 -10.12
N ARG A 60 5.95 -2.33 -10.02
CA ARG A 60 4.73 -3.13 -10.19
C ARG A 60 3.71 -2.79 -9.10
N GLU A 61 2.47 -2.68 -9.52
CA GLU A 61 1.34 -2.40 -8.63
C GLU A 61 0.84 -3.65 -7.92
N ILE A 62 0.32 -3.45 -6.71
CA ILE A 62 -0.36 -4.44 -5.89
C ILE A 62 -1.74 -3.84 -5.60
N SER A 63 -2.73 -4.25 -6.38
CA SER A 63 -4.06 -3.63 -6.42
C SER A 63 -5.08 -4.45 -5.64
N LEU A 64 -6.09 -3.78 -5.07
CA LEU A 64 -7.18 -4.44 -4.36
C LEU A 64 -7.93 -5.39 -5.30
N GLU A 65 -8.11 -4.97 -6.55
CA GLU A 65 -8.63 -5.76 -7.66
C GLU A 65 -8.07 -5.26 -8.99
N LYS A 66 -8.42 -5.91 -10.11
CA LYS A 66 -8.04 -5.45 -11.44
C LYS A 66 -9.03 -4.40 -11.93
N TYR A 67 -8.58 -3.16 -12.03
CA TYR A 67 -9.36 -2.06 -12.61
C TYR A 67 -9.22 -1.99 -14.13
N ASP A 68 -10.20 -1.41 -14.80
CA ASP A 68 -10.16 -1.12 -16.24
C ASP A 68 -9.26 0.10 -16.52
N ARG A 69 -7.95 -0.15 -16.55
CA ARG A 69 -6.92 0.84 -16.90
C ARG A 69 -5.76 0.18 -17.64
N VAL A 70 -4.95 1.00 -18.30
CA VAL A 70 -3.74 0.53 -18.98
C VAL A 70 -2.65 0.24 -17.94
N TYR A 71 -2.20 -1.00 -17.88
CA TYR A 71 -1.04 -1.40 -17.07
C TYR A 71 0.16 -1.71 -17.96
N LYS A 72 1.36 -1.35 -17.53
CA LYS A 72 2.60 -1.82 -18.16
C LYS A 72 2.81 -3.33 -17.96
N ALA A 73 2.35 -3.85 -16.81
CA ALA A 73 2.35 -5.26 -16.47
C ALA A 73 1.13 -5.56 -15.57
N PRO A 74 0.55 -6.78 -15.62
CA PRO A 74 -0.58 -7.13 -14.77
C PRO A 74 -0.30 -6.84 -13.28
N PRO A 75 -1.23 -6.18 -12.55
CA PRO A 75 -1.04 -5.92 -11.13
C PRO A 75 -1.00 -7.24 -10.35
N LEU A 76 -0.30 -7.22 -9.22
CA LEU A 76 -0.48 -8.23 -8.18
C LEU A 76 -1.80 -7.96 -7.44
N ILE A 77 -2.40 -8.98 -6.85
CA ILE A 77 -3.64 -8.84 -6.06
C ILE A 77 -3.31 -8.77 -4.57
N MET A 78 -3.86 -7.78 -3.87
CA MET A 78 -3.59 -7.54 -2.44
C MET A 78 -3.89 -8.75 -1.55
N GLU A 79 -4.94 -9.51 -1.87
CA GLU A 79 -5.33 -10.71 -1.12
C GLU A 79 -4.31 -11.85 -1.25
N GLU A 80 -3.68 -11.96 -2.42
CA GLU A 80 -2.74 -13.05 -2.76
C GLU A 80 -1.27 -12.69 -2.46
N THR A 81 -0.99 -11.40 -2.22
CA THR A 81 0.38 -10.90 -2.09
C THR A 81 0.74 -10.70 -0.63
N THR A 82 1.71 -11.47 -0.12
CA THR A 82 2.22 -11.30 1.24
C THR A 82 3.12 -10.08 1.38
N ILE A 83 3.17 -9.48 2.56
CA ILE A 83 4.08 -8.37 2.87
C ILE A 83 5.55 -8.79 2.67
N GLY A 84 5.92 -9.98 3.15
CA GLY A 84 7.28 -10.49 3.04
C GLY A 84 7.77 -10.77 1.61
N SER A 85 6.87 -11.04 0.66
CA SER A 85 7.27 -11.29 -0.74
C SER A 85 7.70 -10.02 -1.47
N GLU A 86 7.21 -8.86 -1.01
CA GLU A 86 7.43 -7.57 -1.67
C GLU A 86 8.45 -6.68 -0.95
N ILE A 87 8.93 -7.09 0.23
CA ILE A 87 9.97 -6.41 0.98
C ILE A 87 11.29 -7.16 0.82
N LYS A 88 12.22 -6.55 0.08
CA LYS A 88 13.58 -7.07 -0.11
C LYS A 88 14.61 -6.46 0.83
N ASP A 89 14.34 -5.24 1.30
CA ASP A 89 15.20 -4.45 2.18
C ASP A 89 14.33 -3.78 3.27
N PRO A 90 14.82 -3.60 4.50
CA PRO A 90 14.08 -2.92 5.57
C PRO A 90 13.61 -1.49 5.22
N ASN A 91 14.27 -0.81 4.28
CA ASN A 91 13.93 0.53 3.82
C ASN A 91 13.00 0.51 2.59
N GLN A 92 12.45 -0.64 2.21
CA GLN A 92 11.51 -0.74 1.09
C GLN A 92 10.32 0.21 1.30
N ARG A 93 10.10 1.10 0.33
CA ARG A 93 8.99 2.05 0.32
C ARG A 93 7.89 1.60 -0.63
N PHE A 94 6.67 2.06 -0.34
CA PHE A 94 5.51 1.89 -1.20
C PHE A 94 4.79 3.23 -1.28
N THR A 95 4.18 3.52 -2.42
CA THR A 95 3.14 4.56 -2.52
C THR A 95 1.80 3.86 -2.45
N TYR A 96 0.83 4.44 -1.76
CA TYR A 96 -0.51 3.92 -1.59
C TYR A 96 -1.54 4.94 -2.06
N HIS A 97 -2.26 4.60 -3.14
CA HIS A 97 -3.33 5.44 -3.68
C HIS A 97 -4.68 4.82 -3.31
N TYR A 98 -5.51 5.58 -2.60
CA TYR A 98 -6.83 5.20 -2.14
C TYR A 98 -7.89 6.18 -2.64
N ASP A 99 -9.04 5.65 -3.05
CA ASP A 99 -10.13 6.42 -3.66
C ASP A 99 -9.64 7.28 -4.83
N PHE A 100 -9.60 6.66 -6.01
CA PHE A 100 -9.10 7.29 -7.24
C PHE A 100 -9.90 8.53 -7.66
N ALA A 101 -11.13 8.72 -7.15
CA ALA A 101 -11.93 9.91 -7.42
C ALA A 101 -11.51 11.09 -6.55
N ARG A 102 -11.11 10.82 -5.30
CA ARG A 102 -10.63 11.85 -4.36
C ARG A 102 -9.11 12.01 -4.33
N ASN A 103 -8.38 11.08 -4.92
CA ASN A 103 -6.94 11.14 -5.12
C ASN A 103 -6.15 11.19 -3.80
N TRP A 104 -6.49 10.32 -2.83
CA TRP A 104 -5.74 10.24 -1.56
C TRP A 104 -4.47 9.42 -1.73
N HIS A 105 -3.32 10.03 -1.46
CA HIS A 105 -2.00 9.39 -1.55
C HIS A 105 -1.33 9.31 -0.19
N PHE A 106 -0.65 8.19 0.04
CA PHE A 106 0.12 7.87 1.23
C PHE A 106 1.44 7.17 0.91
#